data_AF-A0A453DHW0-F1
#
_entry.id   AF-A0A453DHW0-F1
#
_cell.length_a   1.000
_cell.length_b   1.000
_cell.length_c   1.000
_cell.angle_alpha   90.00
_cell.angle_beta   90.00
_cell.angle_gamma   90.00
#
_symmetry.space_group_name_H-M   'P 1'
#
loop_
_entity.id
_entity.type
_entity.pdbx_description
1 polymer ?
#
loop_
_entity_poly.entity_id
_entity_poly.type
_entity_poly.pdbx_seq_one_letter_code
_entity_poly.pdbx_strand_id
1 'polypeptide(L)'
;VRPGGHLGGIPARGERGQRRRPAGRRPLLRRRGRGAHSPLRAQFTVLDLRPGTLDSLLALSDDLVKSNIFIEGVSHKIRRLIEGLERARGVEPGTLTVDGVPVDSYLTRFVWDEGKYPVNAPLKETVATIQSQVAKIEDDMKSSV
;
A
#
# COMPACT_ATOMS: atom_id res chain seq x y z
N VAL A 1 -8.21 -92.66 7.41
CA VAL A 1 -8.75 -93.08 8.73
C VAL A 1 -8.71 -91.88 9.67
N ARG A 2 -9.87 -91.36 10.07
CA ARG A 2 -10.07 -90.45 11.24
C ARG A 2 -10.14 -91.31 12.51
N PRO A 3 -9.86 -90.79 13.73
CA PRO A 3 -10.87 -90.11 14.57
C PRO A 3 -10.24 -88.92 15.37
N GLY A 4 -10.90 -88.04 16.12
CA GLY A 4 -12.25 -87.99 16.71
C GLY A 4 -12.19 -87.89 18.25
N GLY A 5 -12.77 -86.84 18.84
CA GLY A 5 -13.11 -86.68 20.29
C GLY A 5 -12.06 -85.92 21.12
N HIS A 6 -12.34 -85.07 22.12
CA HIS A 6 -13.49 -84.89 23.02
C HIS A 6 -13.35 -83.52 23.75
N LEU A 7 -14.33 -82.60 23.65
CA LEU A 7 -15.27 -82.12 24.70
C LEU A 7 -14.76 -81.18 25.83
N GLY A 8 -15.51 -80.08 25.98
CA GLY A 8 -15.71 -79.28 27.21
C GLY A 8 -15.31 -77.81 27.04
N GLY A 9 -16.13 -76.77 27.20
CA GLY A 9 -17.55 -76.61 27.49
C GLY A 9 -17.90 -75.11 27.35
N ILE A 10 -19.14 -74.80 26.98
CA ILE A 10 -19.76 -73.46 26.91
C ILE A 10 -20.80 -73.41 28.06
N PRO A 11 -20.95 -72.32 28.85
CA PRO A 11 -21.88 -71.22 28.50
C PRO A 11 -21.41 -69.81 28.92
N ALA A 12 -21.61 -68.78 28.07
CA ALA A 12 -22.77 -67.85 28.04
C ALA A 12 -22.71 -66.84 29.19
N ARG A 13 -23.11 -65.56 29.13
CA ARG A 13 -23.81 -64.67 28.18
C ARG A 13 -24.07 -63.40 29.01
N GLY A 14 -24.08 -62.21 28.41
CA GLY A 14 -24.57 -61.01 29.09
C GLY A 14 -23.70 -59.78 28.86
N GLU A 15 -23.71 -59.19 27.67
CA GLU A 15 -24.59 -58.05 27.31
C GLU A 15 -24.03 -56.66 27.67
N ARG A 16 -23.64 -55.96 26.60
CA ARG A 16 -24.01 -54.58 26.25
C ARG A 16 -23.87 -53.50 27.32
N GLY A 17 -22.99 -52.53 27.04
CA GLY A 17 -23.02 -51.23 27.68
C GLY A 17 -22.16 -50.20 26.96
N GLN A 18 -22.73 -49.56 25.94
CA GLN A 18 -22.21 -48.31 25.38
C GLN A 18 -21.89 -47.31 26.50
N ARG A 19 -20.62 -46.89 26.62
CA ARG A 19 -20.25 -45.68 27.36
C ARG A 19 -19.28 -44.83 26.56
N ARG A 20 -19.91 -43.95 25.77
CA ARG A 20 -19.68 -42.50 25.68
C ARG A 20 -18.22 -42.03 25.62
N ARG A 21 -17.89 -41.43 24.48
CA ARG A 21 -16.82 -40.43 24.29
C ARG A 21 -16.79 -39.41 25.44
N PRO A 22 -15.61 -39.02 25.93
CA PRO A 22 -15.34 -37.66 26.37
C PRO A 22 -14.48 -36.99 25.28
N ALA A 23 -15.07 -36.02 24.57
CA ALA A 23 -14.94 -34.60 24.87
C ALA A 23 -13.56 -34.06 24.43
N GLY A 24 -13.62 -33.23 23.40
CA GLY A 24 -12.48 -32.83 22.59
C GLY A 24 -11.36 -32.19 23.38
N ARG A 25 -10.13 -32.66 23.11
CA ARG A 25 -8.96 -31.82 23.20
C ARG A 25 -9.14 -30.70 22.19
N ARG A 26 -9.68 -29.57 22.64
CA ARG A 26 -9.66 -28.31 21.88
C ARG A 26 -8.19 -28.00 21.61
N PRO A 27 -7.73 -27.94 20.35
CA PRO A 27 -6.49 -27.23 20.07
C PRO A 27 -6.75 -25.80 20.49
N LEU A 28 -5.98 -25.28 21.44
CA LEU A 28 -5.91 -23.85 21.67
C LEU A 28 -5.39 -23.27 20.36
N LEU A 29 -6.31 -22.84 19.48
CA LEU A 29 -5.99 -22.00 18.35
C LEU A 29 -5.41 -20.74 18.99
N ARG A 30 -4.08 -20.74 19.09
CA ARG A 30 -3.26 -19.60 19.45
C ARG A 30 -3.79 -18.48 18.58
N ARG A 31 -4.53 -17.57 19.22
CA ARG A 31 -5.14 -16.41 18.60
C ARG A 31 -4.02 -15.70 17.85
N ARG A 32 -3.93 -15.94 16.54
CA ARG A 32 -2.97 -15.27 15.67
C ARG A 32 -3.32 -13.80 15.81
N GLY A 33 -2.41 -13.09 16.46
CA GLY A 33 -2.59 -11.69 16.80
C GLY A 33 -3.05 -10.96 15.57
N ARG A 34 -4.16 -10.24 15.73
CA ARG A 34 -4.33 -8.85 15.33
C ARG A 34 -3.37 -8.50 14.19
N GLY A 35 -3.88 -8.49 12.96
CA GLY A 35 -3.15 -7.95 11.82
C GLY A 35 -2.45 -6.68 12.28
N ALA A 36 -1.13 -6.77 12.37
CA ALA A 36 -0.32 -5.62 12.66
C ALA A 36 -0.48 -4.74 11.43
N HIS A 37 -1.47 -3.86 11.46
CA HIS A 37 -1.32 -2.55 10.85
C HIS A 37 -0.21 -1.89 11.66
N SER A 38 1.03 -2.34 11.43
CA SER A 38 2.18 -1.51 11.70
C SER A 38 1.92 -0.31 10.79
N PRO A 39 1.67 0.89 11.34
CA PRO A 39 1.58 2.07 10.49
C PRO A 39 2.87 2.05 9.66
N LEU A 40 2.75 2.14 8.34
CA LEU A 40 3.89 2.27 7.44
C LEU A 40 4.65 3.51 7.90
N ARG A 41 5.65 3.31 8.77
CA ARG A 41 6.52 4.37 9.28
C ARG A 41 7.52 4.64 8.16
N ALA A 42 7.07 5.41 7.18
CA ALA A 42 7.96 6.07 6.24
C ALA A 42 8.72 7.15 7.02
N GLN A 43 10.04 7.02 7.13
CA GLN A 43 10.85 8.11 7.63
C GLN A 43 10.92 9.14 6.51
N PHE A 44 10.21 10.26 6.69
CA PHE A 44 10.33 11.40 5.79
C PHE A 44 11.63 12.13 6.14
N THR A 45 12.59 12.12 5.23
CA THR A 45 13.83 12.88 5.40
C THR A 45 13.51 14.36 5.22
N VAL A 46 13.53 15.12 6.32
CA VAL A 46 13.43 16.58 6.25
C VAL A 46 14.78 17.11 5.80
N LEU A 47 14.81 17.75 4.63
CA LEU A 47 16.02 18.33 4.06
C LEU A 47 16.33 19.68 4.71
N ASP A 48 17.61 20.01 4.79
CA ASP A 48 18.07 21.33 5.23
C ASP A 48 18.06 22.32 4.05
N LEU A 49 16.86 22.73 3.66
CA LEU A 49 16.65 23.69 2.57
C LEU A 49 17.05 25.08 3.03
N ARG A 50 17.77 25.83 2.17
CA ARG A 50 18.21 27.19 2.50
C ARG A 50 17.01 28.12 2.73
N PRO A 51 16.72 28.55 3.98
CA PRO A 51 15.61 29.45 4.23
C PRO A 51 15.98 30.89 3.81
N GLY A 52 14.98 31.64 3.36
CA GLY A 52 15.12 33.07 3.05
C GLY A 52 14.95 33.95 4.30
N THR A 53 14.50 35.20 4.10
CA THR A 53 14.04 36.06 5.20
C THR A 53 12.67 35.62 5.72
N LEU A 54 12.30 36.02 6.94
CA LEU A 54 10.98 35.72 7.52
C LEU A 54 9.83 36.16 6.60
N ASP A 55 9.90 37.38 6.04
CA ASP A 55 8.88 37.89 5.11
C ASP A 55 8.77 37.03 3.86
N SER A 56 9.91 36.55 3.35
CA SER A 56 9.95 35.66 2.20
C SER A 56 9.31 34.31 2.51
N LEU A 57 9.51 33.78 3.73
CA LEU A 57 8.91 32.52 4.18
C LEU A 57 7.40 32.66 4.40
N LEU A 58 6.93 33.78 4.96
CA LEU A 58 5.50 34.05 5.14
C LEU A 58 4.78 34.12 3.79
N ALA A 59 5.30 34.92 2.85
CA ALA A 59 4.75 35.00 1.50
C ALA A 59 4.77 33.62 0.80
N LEU A 60 5.87 32.88 0.95
CA LEU A 60 5.99 31.54 0.40
C LEU A 60 5.00 30.55 1.01
N SER A 61 4.64 30.69 2.29
CA SER A 61 3.71 29.78 2.96
C SER A 61 2.32 29.82 2.32
N ASP A 62 1.82 31.00 1.96
CA ASP A 62 0.56 31.18 1.26
C ASP A 62 0.65 30.63 -0.18
N ASP A 63 1.77 30.87 -0.85
CA ASP A 63 1.99 30.40 -2.21
C ASP A 63 2.15 28.88 -2.28
N LEU A 64 2.71 28.23 -1.26
CA LEU A 64 2.80 26.78 -1.14
C LEU A 64 1.42 26.13 -1.04
N VAL A 65 0.48 26.76 -0.32
CA VAL A 65 -0.91 26.27 -0.26
C VAL A 65 -1.56 26.29 -1.64
N LYS A 66 -1.40 27.40 -2.38
CA LYS A 66 -1.90 27.52 -3.76
C LYS A 66 -1.24 26.49 -4.69
N SER A 67 0.08 26.32 -4.55
CA SER A 67 0.86 25.35 -5.32
C SER A 67 0.37 23.93 -5.08
N ASN A 68 0.14 23.56 -3.83
CA ASN A 68 -0.36 22.23 -3.49
C ASN A 68 -1.71 21.94 -4.16
N ILE A 69 -2.67 22.87 -4.05
CA ILE A 69 -4.00 22.73 -4.67
C ILE A 69 -3.87 22.57 -6.19
N PHE A 70 -3.03 23.40 -6.83
CA PHE A 70 -2.81 23.33 -8.27
C PHE A 70 -2.19 22.01 -8.71
N ILE A 71 -1.09 21.59 -8.07
CA ILE A 71 -0.36 20.36 -8.41
C ILE A 71 -1.23 19.13 -8.17
N GLU A 72 -1.99 19.10 -7.08
CA GLU A 72 -2.96 18.04 -6.79
C GLU A 72 -4.05 17.98 -7.87
N GLY A 73 -4.56 19.13 -8.30
CA GLY A 73 -5.53 19.24 -9.39
C GLY A 73 -5.01 18.68 -10.71
N VAL A 74 -3.78 19.04 -11.11
CA VAL A 74 -3.14 18.52 -12.33
C VAL A 74 -2.90 17.01 -12.20
N SER A 75 -2.44 16.52 -11.04
CA SER A 75 -2.23 15.09 -10.78
C SER A 75 -3.53 14.28 -10.95
N HIS A 76 -4.66 14.82 -10.49
CA HIS A 76 -5.97 14.20 -10.68
C HIS A 76 -6.40 14.17 -12.15
N LYS A 77 -6.11 15.23 -12.92
CA LYS A 77 -6.37 15.24 -14.37
C LYS A 77 -5.53 14.18 -15.09
N ILE A 78 -4.25 14.06 -14.76
CA ILE A 78 -3.35 13.02 -15.30
C ILE A 78 -3.92 11.62 -15.03
N ARG A 79 -4.30 11.33 -13.78
CA ARG A 79 -4.91 10.05 -13.42
C ARG A 79 -6.14 9.74 -14.29
N ARG A 80 -7.06 10.70 -14.43
CA ARG A 80 -8.28 10.52 -15.23
C ARG A 80 -7.97 10.27 -16.72
N LEU A 81 -6.96 10.94 -17.27
CA LEU A 81 -6.53 10.69 -18.64
C LEU A 81 -5.99 9.27 -18.81
N ILE A 82 -5.16 8.79 -17.88
CA ILE A 82 -4.63 7.41 -17.91
C ILE A 82 -5.77 6.41 -17.84
N GLU A 83 -6.69 6.55 -16.87
CA GLU A 83 -7.87 5.68 -16.72
C GLU A 83 -8.75 5.68 -17.98
N GLY A 84 -8.91 6.85 -18.62
CA GLY A 84 -9.64 6.99 -19.88
C GLY A 84 -8.97 6.26 -21.05
N LEU A 85 -7.64 6.37 -21.16
CA LEU A 85 -6.85 5.69 -22.19
C LEU A 85 -6.85 4.17 -22.00
N GLU A 86 -6.75 3.67 -20.77
CA GLU A 86 -6.84 2.24 -20.45
C GLU A 86 -8.22 1.68 -20.83
N ARG A 87 -9.29 2.38 -20.45
CA ARG A 87 -10.67 2.01 -20.82
C ARG A 87 -10.88 2.00 -22.33
N ALA A 88 -10.34 2.99 -23.06
CA ALA A 88 -10.42 3.03 -24.52
C ALA A 88 -9.69 1.86 -25.20
N ARG A 89 -8.65 1.32 -24.55
CA ARG A 89 -7.90 0.13 -24.99
C ARG A 89 -8.56 -1.19 -24.53
N GLY A 90 -9.66 -1.14 -23.79
CA GLY A 90 -10.31 -2.32 -23.22
C GLY A 90 -9.51 -2.98 -22.10
N VAL A 91 -8.58 -2.25 -21.49
CA VAL A 91 -7.77 -2.70 -20.35
C VAL A 91 -8.44 -2.19 -19.08
N GLU A 92 -8.60 -3.08 -18.09
CA GLU A 92 -9.07 -2.67 -16.76
C GLU A 92 -8.06 -1.72 -16.12
N PRO A 93 -8.51 -0.66 -15.44
CA PRO A 93 -7.62 0.37 -14.93
C PRO A 93 -6.58 -0.23 -13.99
N GLY A 94 -5.30 -0.02 -14.33
CA GLY A 94 -4.17 -0.61 -13.63
C GLY A 94 -3.85 0.10 -12.31
N THR A 95 -2.93 -0.48 -11.53
CA THR A 95 -2.29 0.27 -10.46
C THR A 95 -1.36 1.31 -11.09
N LEU A 96 -1.49 2.58 -10.69
CA LEU A 96 -0.56 3.61 -11.14
C LEU A 96 0.83 3.31 -10.57
N THR A 97 1.84 3.42 -11.44
CA THR A 97 3.24 3.22 -11.08
C THR A 97 4.08 4.43 -11.47
N VAL A 98 5.12 4.69 -10.69
CA VAL A 98 6.18 5.67 -10.96
C VAL A 98 7.45 4.87 -11.21
N ASP A 99 8.00 4.92 -12.41
CA ASP A 99 9.17 4.12 -12.83
C ASP A 99 9.02 2.62 -12.52
N GLY A 100 7.81 2.09 -12.67
CA GLY A 100 7.47 0.69 -12.39
C GLY A 100 7.23 0.36 -10.90
N VAL A 101 7.35 1.34 -10.00
CA VAL A 101 7.06 1.19 -8.57
C VAL A 101 5.63 1.65 -8.28
N PRO A 102 4.78 0.85 -7.59
CA PRO A 102 3.45 1.31 -7.18
C PRO A 102 3.50 2.60 -6.36
N VAL A 103 2.57 3.52 -6.59
CA VAL A 103 2.55 4.84 -5.94
C VAL A 103 2.64 4.75 -4.41
N ASP A 104 1.91 3.82 -3.77
CA ASP A 104 1.98 3.61 -2.32
C ASP A 104 3.39 3.26 -1.83
N SER A 105 4.10 2.44 -2.61
CA SER A 105 5.48 2.06 -2.29
C SER A 105 6.46 3.21 -2.53
N TYR A 106 6.24 3.98 -3.60
CA TYR A 106 7.05 5.16 -3.92
C TYR A 106 7.00 6.20 -2.80
N LEU A 107 5.80 6.53 -2.30
CA LEU A 107 5.61 7.52 -1.23
C LEU A 107 6.34 7.14 0.06
N THR A 108 6.40 5.85 0.41
CA THR A 108 7.10 5.39 1.62
C THR A 108 8.63 5.44 1.53
N ARG A 109 9.16 5.57 0.30
CA ARG A 109 10.59 5.51 -0.01
C ARG A 109 11.06 6.75 -0.78
N PHE A 110 10.29 7.83 -0.71
CA PHE A 110 10.57 9.06 -1.43
C PHE A 110 11.97 9.56 -1.07
N VAL A 111 12.75 9.85 -2.10
CA VAL A 111 14.07 10.49 -2.00
C VAL A 111 14.01 11.77 -2.82
N TRP A 112 14.53 12.83 -2.23
CA TRP A 112 14.62 14.10 -2.92
C TRP A 112 15.69 14.04 -4.02
N ASP A 113 15.33 14.51 -5.21
CA ASP A 113 16.26 14.60 -6.33
C ASP A 113 17.08 15.89 -6.21
N GLU A 114 18.22 15.82 -5.52
CA GLU A 114 19.13 16.97 -5.36
C GLU A 114 19.79 17.40 -6.69
N GLY A 115 19.86 16.51 -7.68
CA GLY A 115 20.36 16.84 -9.01
C GLY A 115 19.39 17.73 -9.78
N LYS A 116 18.08 17.48 -9.61
CA LYS A 116 17.02 18.26 -10.23
C LYS A 116 16.60 19.48 -9.41
N TYR A 117 16.65 19.38 -8.08
CA TYR A 117 16.24 20.42 -7.14
C TYR A 117 17.30 20.59 -6.04
N PRO A 118 18.36 21.38 -6.27
CA PRO A 118 19.45 21.53 -5.32
C PRO A 118 18.99 22.11 -3.98
N VAL A 119 19.42 21.51 -2.85
CA VAL A 119 19.03 21.95 -1.50
C VAL A 119 19.61 23.32 -1.10
N ASN A 120 20.70 23.72 -1.75
CA ASN A 120 21.35 25.02 -1.59
C ASN A 120 20.69 26.15 -2.42
N ALA A 121 19.76 25.82 -3.32
CA ALA A 121 19.01 26.82 -4.05
C ALA A 121 18.02 27.54 -3.11
N PRO A 122 17.71 28.83 -3.36
CA PRO A 122 16.66 29.52 -2.63
C PRO A 122 15.33 28.77 -2.74
N LEU A 123 14.66 28.54 -1.61
CA LEU A 123 13.42 27.75 -1.57
C LEU A 123 12.35 28.23 -2.57
N LYS A 124 12.25 29.55 -2.77
CA LYS A 124 11.32 30.16 -3.74
C LYS A 124 11.62 29.74 -5.18
N GLU A 125 12.88 29.57 -5.53
CA GLU A 125 13.30 29.13 -6.86
C GLU A 125 12.87 27.68 -7.11
N THR A 126 13.14 26.80 -6.14
CA THR A 126 12.70 25.39 -6.19
C THR A 126 11.20 25.27 -6.41
N VAL A 127 10.39 26.04 -5.67
CA VAL A 127 8.93 26.05 -5.82
C VAL A 127 8.52 26.55 -7.22
N ALA A 128 9.12 27.64 -7.69
CA ALA A 128 8.83 28.19 -9.03
C ALA A 128 9.18 27.19 -10.15
N THR A 129 10.31 26.48 -10.03
CA THR A 129 10.70 25.44 -10.98
C THR A 129 9.68 24.29 -11.01
N ILE A 130 9.24 23.80 -9.85
CA ILE A 130 8.23 22.73 -9.77
C ILE A 130 6.91 23.20 -10.40
N GLN A 131 6.45 24.40 -10.05
CA GLN A 131 5.23 24.99 -10.62
C GLN A 131 5.30 25.10 -12.14
N SER A 132 6.41 25.60 -12.67
CA SER A 132 6.61 25.77 -14.11
C SER A 132 6.59 24.41 -14.84
N GLN A 133 7.23 23.38 -14.28
CA GLN A 133 7.20 22.04 -14.85
C GLN A 133 5.79 21.45 -14.86
N VAL A 134 5.03 21.61 -13.77
CA VAL A 134 3.65 21.11 -13.69
C VAL A 134 2.71 21.87 -14.63
N ALA A 135 2.88 23.19 -14.77
CA ALA A 135 2.11 23.99 -15.72
C ALA A 135 2.37 23.53 -17.17
N LYS A 136 3.64 23.27 -17.52
CA LYS A 136 3.99 22.73 -18.84
C LYS A 136 3.32 21.38 -19.10
N ILE A 137 3.34 20.48 -18.12
CA ILE A 137 2.65 19.18 -18.23
C ILE A 137 1.14 19.39 -18.47
N GLU A 138 0.51 20.32 -17.76
CA GLU A 138 -0.92 20.61 -17.94
C GLU A 138 -1.22 21.13 -19.36
N ASP A 139 -0.39 22.02 -19.89
CA ASP A 139 -0.56 22.56 -21.24
C ASP A 139 -0.31 21.50 -22.33
N ASP A 140 0.71 20.65 -22.15
CA ASP A 140 0.97 19.52 -23.03
C ASP A 140 -0.23 18.56 -23.06
N MET A 141 -0.87 18.30 -21.91
CA MET A 141 -2.10 17.50 -21.83
C MET A 141 -3.27 18.13 -22.59
N LYS A 142 -3.46 19.45 -22.49
CA LYS A 142 -4.53 20.16 -23.23
C LYS A 142 -4.31 20.10 -24.74
N SER A 143 -3.05 20.11 -25.18
CA SER A 143 -2.69 20.04 -26.61
C SER A 143 -2.79 18.63 -27.21
N SER A 144 -2.75 17.59 -26.37
CA SER A 144 -2.79 16.18 -26.78
C SER A 144 -4.20 15.57 -26.78
N VAL A 145 -5.21 16.33 -26.33
CA VAL A 145 -6.63 15.98 -26.32
C VAL A 145 -7.33 16.71 -27.46
#